data_AF-A0A8S2YI32-F1
#
_entry.id   AF-A0A8S2YI32-F1
#
_cell.length_a   1.000
_cell.length_b   1.000
_cell.length_c   1.000
_cell.angle_alpha   90.00
_cell.angle_beta   90.00
_cell.angle_gamma   90.00
#
_symmetry.space_group_name_H-M   'P 1'
#
loop_
_entity.id
_entity.type
_entity.pdbx_description
1 polymer ?
#
loop_
_entity_poly.entity_id
_entity_poly.type
_entity_poly.pdbx_seq_one_letter_code
_entity_poly.pdbx_strand_id
1 'polypeptide(L)'
;ETVSQPVEWQELIEAAANRELIPPWRRSSSVKERYIRHTTEVLSEYASVNDYVRIHMLHYASEFDETMGKQVAVASPSSIKDPLLIFNEFPYHLSTDIEHWLVWFDGQPTDPEKLVQEVVDRQFIPNERYDIIVYVNPQQFQSVNGIFHAHVFVREKNKVCSV
;
A
#
# COMPACT_ATOMS: atom_id res chain seq x y z
N GLU A 1 -3.54 21.96 14.86
CA GLU A 1 -3.45 20.51 15.08
C GLU A 1 -2.04 20.19 15.55
N THR A 2 -1.89 19.38 16.60
CA THR A 2 -0.59 18.88 17.04
C THR A 2 -0.04 17.97 15.94
N VAL A 3 1.11 18.32 15.37
CA VAL A 3 1.81 17.44 14.42
C VAL A 3 2.16 16.16 15.17
N SER A 4 1.53 15.04 14.80
CA SER A 4 1.92 13.73 15.33
C SER A 4 3.38 13.51 14.99
N GLN A 5 4.16 13.07 15.98
CA GLN A 5 5.54 12.63 15.74
C GLN A 5 5.56 11.52 14.67
N PRO A 6 6.63 11.42 13.86
CA PRO A 6 6.83 10.31 12.95
C PRO A 6 6.80 8.98 13.71
N VAL A 7 6.33 7.91 13.05
CA VAL A 7 6.37 6.55 13.58
C VAL A 7 7.78 6.00 13.41
N GLU A 8 8.38 5.59 14.51
CA GLU A 8 9.71 5.00 14.55
C GLU A 8 9.67 3.51 14.21
N TRP A 9 10.83 2.97 13.80
CA TRP A 9 10.93 1.56 13.40
C TRP A 9 10.50 0.59 14.51
N GLN A 10 10.84 0.89 15.76
CA GLN A 10 10.50 0.04 16.90
C GLN A 10 8.97 -0.04 17.13
N GLU A 11 8.26 1.07 16.90
CA GLU A 11 6.79 1.10 16.99
C GLU A 11 6.15 0.23 15.90
N LEU A 12 6.76 0.16 14.70
CA LEU A 12 6.30 -0.73 13.63
C LEU A 12 6.51 -2.21 13.99
N ILE A 13 7.64 -2.56 14.63
CA ILE A 13 7.90 -3.92 15.11
C ILE A 13 6.81 -4.33 16.12
N GLU A 14 6.55 -3.46 17.10
CA GLU A 14 5.55 -3.72 18.15
C GLU A 14 4.15 -3.85 17.57
N ALA A 15 3.76 -2.95 16.66
CA ALA A 15 2.46 -3.01 16.01
C ALA A 15 2.28 -4.30 15.18
N ALA A 16 3.31 -4.70 14.43
CA ALA A 16 3.28 -5.94 13.65
C ALA A 16 3.21 -7.18 14.55
N ALA A 17 4.02 -7.23 15.62
CA ALA A 17 4.04 -8.36 16.56
C ALA A 17 2.71 -8.52 17.31
N ASN A 18 2.09 -7.41 17.72
CA ASN A 18 0.84 -7.42 18.47
C ASN A 18 -0.41 -7.48 17.58
N ARG A 19 -0.23 -7.46 16.24
CA ARG A 19 -1.32 -7.31 15.25
C ARG A 19 -2.19 -6.09 15.55
N GLU A 20 -1.57 -5.06 16.10
CA GLU A 20 -2.26 -3.80 16.42
C GLU A 20 -2.48 -3.00 15.16
N LEU A 21 -3.55 -2.19 15.15
CA LEU A 21 -3.80 -1.27 14.07
C LEU A 21 -2.68 -0.22 14.01
N ILE A 22 -2.00 -0.09 12.88
CA ILE A 22 -1.24 1.13 12.57
C ILE A 22 -2.24 2.11 11.95
N PRO A 23 -2.72 3.12 12.70
CA PRO A 23 -3.92 3.81 12.25
C PRO A 23 -3.64 4.76 11.09
N PRO A 24 -4.58 4.91 10.15
CA PRO A 24 -4.40 5.78 8.97
C PRO A 24 -4.25 7.27 9.30
N TRP A 25 -4.58 7.71 10.53
CA TRP A 25 -4.29 9.08 11.01
C TRP A 25 -2.81 9.31 11.36
N ARG A 26 -1.97 8.27 11.27
CA ARG A 26 -0.52 8.42 11.29
C ARG A 26 0.00 9.05 10.00
N ARG A 27 -0.81 9.36 8.97
CA ARG A 27 -0.35 10.23 7.87
C ARG A 27 -0.13 11.65 8.38
N SER A 28 0.87 12.35 7.83
CA SER A 28 1.01 13.79 8.08
C SER A 28 -0.21 14.52 7.50
N SER A 29 -0.56 15.71 8.03
CA SER A 29 -1.72 16.46 7.55
C SER A 29 -1.67 16.71 6.05
N SER A 30 -0.49 17.06 5.50
CA SER A 30 -0.32 17.30 4.06
C SER A 30 -0.54 16.04 3.21
N VAL A 31 -0.04 14.88 3.63
CA VAL A 31 -0.27 13.62 2.92
C VAL A 31 -1.72 13.18 3.04
N LYS A 32 -2.34 13.38 4.20
CA LYS A 32 -3.77 13.09 4.42
C LYS A 32 -4.66 13.94 3.52
N GLU A 33 -4.39 15.24 3.41
CA GLU A 33 -5.11 16.15 2.51
C GLU A 33 -4.97 15.72 1.05
N ARG A 34 -3.73 15.39 0.63
CA ARG A 34 -3.48 14.88 -0.74
C ARG A 34 -4.22 13.56 -1.00
N TYR A 35 -4.23 12.65 -0.03
CA TYR A 35 -4.95 11.37 -0.10
C TYR A 35 -6.46 11.59 -0.24
N ILE A 36 -7.06 12.48 0.57
CA ILE A 36 -8.49 12.79 0.50
C ILE A 36 -8.84 13.39 -0.86
N ARG A 37 -8.06 14.37 -1.34
CA ARG A 37 -8.27 14.97 -2.66
C ARG A 37 -8.18 13.93 -3.77
N HIS A 38 -7.11 13.13 -3.78
CA HIS A 38 -6.92 12.07 -4.77
C HIS A 38 -8.07 11.06 -4.75
N THR A 39 -8.50 10.61 -3.57
CA THR A 39 -9.64 9.68 -3.45
C THR A 39 -10.93 10.31 -3.99
N THR A 40 -11.12 11.61 -3.79
CA THR A 40 -12.28 12.36 -4.32
C THR A 40 -12.23 12.42 -5.85
N GLU A 41 -11.06 12.72 -6.42
CA GLU A 41 -10.83 12.72 -7.88
C GLU A 41 -11.06 11.33 -8.47
N VAL A 42 -10.51 10.28 -7.85
CA VAL A 42 -10.73 8.89 -8.25
C VAL A 42 -12.21 8.55 -8.25
N LEU A 43 -12.96 8.86 -7.19
CA LEU A 43 -14.40 8.59 -7.13
C LEU A 43 -15.21 9.48 -8.10
N SER A 44 -14.63 10.57 -8.61
CA SER A 44 -15.23 11.41 -9.64
C SER A 44 -15.09 10.83 -11.06
N GLU A 45 -14.10 9.98 -11.31
CA GLU A 45 -13.79 9.43 -12.64
C GLU A 45 -14.06 7.92 -12.76
N TYR A 46 -13.81 7.17 -11.69
CA TYR A 46 -13.89 5.71 -11.65
C TYR A 46 -15.09 5.26 -10.83
N ALA A 47 -15.65 4.10 -11.17
CA ALA A 47 -16.79 3.52 -10.47
C ALA A 47 -16.45 3.18 -9.00
N SER A 48 -15.18 2.84 -8.73
CA SER A 48 -14.67 2.62 -7.38
C SER A 48 -13.16 2.83 -7.30
N VAL A 49 -12.62 2.90 -6.07
CA VAL A 49 -11.17 2.87 -5.83
C VAL A 49 -10.57 1.55 -6.31
N ASN A 50 -11.32 0.44 -6.26
CA ASN A 50 -10.84 -0.84 -6.77
C ASN A 50 -10.64 -0.80 -8.30
N ASP A 51 -11.55 -0.16 -9.03
CA ASP A 51 -11.41 0.00 -10.48
C ASP A 51 -10.16 0.81 -10.81
N TYR A 52 -9.93 1.90 -10.07
CA TYR A 52 -8.70 2.68 -10.20
C TYR A 52 -7.44 1.84 -9.94
N VAL A 53 -7.38 1.11 -8.82
CA VAL A 53 -6.22 0.26 -8.49
C VAL A 53 -6.02 -0.82 -9.56
N ARG A 54 -7.08 -1.47 -10.04
CA ARG A 54 -6.99 -2.48 -11.09
C ARG A 54 -6.43 -1.92 -12.39
N ILE A 55 -6.91 -0.77 -12.82
CA ILE A 55 -6.47 -0.12 -14.07
C ILE A 55 -5.01 0.34 -13.95
N HIS A 56 -4.69 1.10 -12.90
CA HIS A 56 -3.42 1.82 -12.81
C HIS A 56 -2.28 1.02 -12.17
N MET A 57 -2.58 0.10 -11.26
CA MET A 57 -1.56 -0.71 -10.58
C MET A 57 -1.45 -2.11 -11.18
N LEU A 58 -2.59 -2.71 -11.55
CA LEU A 58 -2.66 -4.11 -11.99
C LEU A 58 -2.91 -4.25 -13.50
N HIS A 59 -2.89 -3.14 -14.24
CA HIS A 59 -2.95 -3.08 -15.71
C HIS A 59 -4.20 -3.77 -16.31
N TYR A 60 -5.33 -3.67 -15.63
CA TYR A 60 -6.63 -4.00 -16.23
C TYR A 60 -6.95 -3.02 -17.36
N ALA A 61 -7.72 -3.47 -18.35
CA ALA A 61 -8.29 -2.55 -19.31
C ALA A 61 -9.32 -1.64 -18.62
N SER A 62 -9.56 -0.47 -19.19
CA SER A 62 -10.60 0.45 -18.74
C SER A 62 -11.70 0.52 -19.78
N GLU A 63 -12.94 0.41 -19.34
CA GLU A 63 -14.13 0.67 -20.16
C GLU A 63 -14.98 1.75 -19.51
N PHE A 64 -15.69 2.54 -20.32
CA PHE A 64 -16.61 3.56 -19.82
C PHE A 64 -18.02 2.97 -19.68
N ASP A 65 -18.53 2.93 -18.45
CA ASP A 65 -19.91 2.56 -18.18
C ASP A 65 -20.80 3.81 -18.38
N GLU A 66 -21.55 3.82 -19.49
CA GLU A 66 -22.47 4.91 -19.85
C GLU A 66 -23.61 5.12 -18.84
N THR A 67 -24.00 4.07 -18.09
CA THR A 67 -25.07 4.17 -17.09
C THR A 67 -24.57 4.89 -15.84
N MET A 68 -23.33 4.59 -15.43
CA MET A 68 -22.70 5.23 -14.27
C MET A 68 -22.03 6.57 -14.63
N GLY A 69 -21.67 6.76 -15.90
CA GLY A 69 -20.79 7.84 -16.36
C GLY A 69 -19.39 7.74 -15.77
N LYS A 70 -18.86 6.51 -15.62
CA LYS A 70 -17.59 6.24 -14.91
C LYS A 70 -16.75 5.20 -15.64
N GLN A 71 -15.44 5.22 -15.39
CA GLN A 71 -14.52 4.17 -15.80
C GLN A 71 -14.65 2.94 -14.89
N VAL A 72 -14.70 1.74 -15.48
CA VAL A 72 -14.71 0.44 -14.80
C VAL A 72 -13.53 -0.41 -15.26
N ALA A 73 -12.99 -1.24 -14.37
CA ALA A 73 -11.90 -2.14 -14.69
C ALA A 73 -12.41 -3.43 -15.34
N VAL A 74 -11.83 -3.80 -16.49
CA VAL A 74 -12.15 -5.03 -17.22
C VAL A 74 -10.89 -5.89 -17.36
N ALA A 75 -11.00 -7.16 -16.97
CA ALA A 75 -9.90 -8.10 -17.08
C ALA A 75 -9.50 -8.26 -18.55
N SER A 76 -8.20 -8.21 -18.82
CA SER A 76 -7.62 -8.32 -20.15
C SER A 76 -6.40 -9.26 -20.13
N PRO A 77 -5.87 -9.67 -21.30
CA PRO A 77 -4.63 -10.45 -21.35
C PRO A 77 -3.41 -9.74 -20.75
N SER A 78 -3.44 -8.41 -20.67
CA SER A 78 -2.37 -7.59 -20.06
C SER A 78 -2.54 -7.41 -18.55
N SER A 79 -3.68 -7.82 -17.97
CA SER A 79 -3.90 -7.72 -16.54
C SER A 79 -2.89 -8.55 -15.78
N ILE A 80 -2.22 -7.92 -14.83
CA ILE A 80 -1.25 -8.56 -13.99
C ILE A 80 -2.00 -9.43 -12.96
N LYS A 81 -1.70 -10.72 -13.00
CA LYS A 81 -2.25 -11.73 -12.06
C LYS A 81 -1.29 -12.04 -10.94
N ASP A 82 -0.01 -11.76 -11.13
CA ASP A 82 1.00 -11.92 -10.10
C ASP A 82 0.96 -10.74 -9.11
N PRO A 83 1.34 -10.95 -7.85
CA PRO A 83 1.42 -9.85 -6.89
C PRO A 83 2.52 -8.84 -7.27
N LEU A 84 2.25 -7.56 -7.02
CA LEU A 84 3.14 -6.45 -7.36
C LEU A 84 3.55 -5.66 -6.13
N LEU A 85 4.83 -5.31 -6.03
CA LEU A 85 5.35 -4.42 -5.01
C LEU A 85 5.56 -3.02 -5.60
N ILE A 86 4.89 -2.02 -5.02
CA ILE A 86 4.88 -0.64 -5.51
C ILE A 86 5.10 0.31 -4.33
N PHE A 87 5.82 1.41 -4.54
CA PHE A 87 5.99 2.43 -3.51
C PHE A 87 4.62 3.05 -3.14
N ASN A 88 4.37 3.26 -1.85
CA ASN A 88 3.10 3.83 -1.40
C ASN A 88 3.10 5.33 -1.66
N GLU A 89 2.28 5.79 -2.62
CA GLU A 89 2.16 7.22 -2.93
C GLU A 89 1.66 8.03 -1.72
N PHE A 90 0.89 7.43 -0.81
CA PHE A 90 0.31 8.07 0.36
C PHE A 90 0.83 7.43 1.65
N PRO A 91 2.15 7.54 1.93
CA PRO A 91 2.77 6.85 3.03
C PRO A 91 2.28 7.40 4.37
N TYR A 92 2.35 6.56 5.40
CA TYR A 92 2.26 7.01 6.79
C TYR A 92 3.39 8.01 7.11
N HIS A 93 3.22 8.78 8.18
CA HIS A 93 4.23 9.68 8.72
C HIS A 93 5.26 8.83 9.46
N LEU A 94 6.27 8.36 8.73
CA LEU A 94 7.33 7.51 9.25
C LEU A 94 8.61 8.35 9.42
N SER A 95 9.54 7.84 10.21
CA SER A 95 10.91 8.36 10.24
C SER A 95 11.53 8.37 8.85
N THR A 96 12.43 9.32 8.60
CA THR A 96 12.96 9.63 7.25
C THR A 96 13.85 8.53 6.66
N ASP A 97 14.27 7.57 7.48
CA ASP A 97 15.01 6.38 7.09
C ASP A 97 14.11 5.19 6.70
N ILE A 98 12.79 5.32 6.88
CA ILE A 98 11.81 4.26 6.61
C ILE A 98 11.03 4.56 5.34
N GLU A 99 11.11 3.64 4.38
CA GLU A 99 10.30 3.63 3.18
C GLU A 99 9.02 2.81 3.39
N HIS A 100 7.97 3.16 2.65
CA HIS A 100 6.67 2.52 2.73
C HIS A 100 6.21 2.07 1.35
N TRP A 101 6.05 0.77 1.21
CA TRP A 101 5.65 0.10 -0.01
C TRP A 101 4.33 -0.65 0.22
N LEU A 102 3.66 -1.03 -0.87
CA LEU A 102 2.45 -1.83 -0.90
C LEU A 102 2.68 -3.04 -1.79
N VAL A 103 2.31 -4.22 -1.30
CA VAL A 103 2.06 -5.37 -2.17
C VAL A 103 0.60 -5.35 -2.57
N TRP A 104 0.30 -5.40 -3.87
CA TRP A 104 -1.04 -5.50 -4.44
C TRP A 104 -1.27 -6.85 -5.09
N PHE A 105 -2.46 -7.44 -4.88
CA PHE A 105 -2.86 -8.68 -5.52
C PHE A 105 -4.39 -8.72 -5.72
N ASP A 106 -4.86 -8.88 -6.96
CA ASP A 106 -6.29 -8.96 -7.27
C ASP A 106 -6.81 -10.39 -7.07
N GLY A 107 -6.99 -10.73 -5.80
CA GLY A 107 -7.48 -12.02 -5.36
C GLY A 107 -7.43 -12.13 -3.84
N GLN A 108 -7.82 -13.28 -3.32
CA GLN A 108 -7.63 -13.63 -1.91
C GLN A 108 -6.55 -14.72 -1.86
N PRO A 109 -5.33 -14.40 -1.39
CA PRO A 109 -4.27 -15.40 -1.32
C PRO A 109 -4.62 -16.47 -0.29
N THR A 110 -4.38 -17.74 -0.65
CA THR A 110 -4.55 -18.87 0.28
C THR A 110 -3.55 -18.80 1.43
N ASP A 111 -2.36 -18.29 1.15
CA ASP A 111 -1.30 -18.03 2.13
C ASP A 111 -0.77 -16.60 1.92
N PRO A 112 -1.40 -15.60 2.56
CA PRO A 112 -1.03 -14.19 2.42
C PRO A 112 0.41 -13.90 2.85
N GLU A 113 0.87 -14.53 3.93
CA GLU A 113 2.20 -14.31 4.48
C GLU A 113 3.27 -14.80 3.49
N LYS A 114 3.11 -16.02 2.98
CA LYS A 114 4.02 -16.57 1.97
C LYS A 114 4.04 -15.75 0.68
N LEU A 115 2.88 -15.33 0.18
CA LEU A 115 2.79 -14.51 -1.03
C LEU A 115 3.59 -13.21 -0.87
N VAL A 116 3.39 -12.50 0.24
CA VAL A 116 4.09 -11.23 0.48
C VAL A 116 5.58 -11.47 0.66
N GLN A 117 5.97 -12.50 1.40
CA GLN A 117 7.38 -12.84 1.60
C GLN A 117 8.09 -13.12 0.26
N GLU A 118 7.50 -13.91 -0.64
CA GLU A 118 8.10 -14.21 -1.94
C GLU A 118 8.31 -12.95 -2.81
N VAL A 119 7.39 -11.99 -2.74
CA VAL A 119 7.49 -10.72 -3.49
C VAL A 119 8.59 -9.82 -2.90
N VAL A 120 8.61 -9.70 -1.57
CA VAL A 120 9.60 -8.92 -0.83
C VAL A 120 11.00 -9.50 -1.02
N ASP A 121 11.12 -10.83 -0.98
CA ASP A 121 12.39 -11.56 -1.13
C ASP A 121 13.02 -11.38 -2.50
N ARG A 122 12.20 -11.32 -3.56
CA ARG A 122 12.69 -11.06 -4.92
C ARG A 122 13.29 -9.66 -5.06
N GLN A 123 12.77 -8.68 -4.31
CA GLN A 123 13.16 -7.28 -4.44
C GLN A 123 14.30 -6.88 -3.49
N PHE A 124 14.23 -7.25 -2.21
CA PHE A 124 15.07 -6.65 -1.17
C PHE A 124 16.03 -7.61 -0.50
N ILE A 125 15.67 -8.89 -0.38
CA ILE A 125 16.48 -9.87 0.36
C ILE A 125 17.72 -10.41 -0.40
N PRO A 126 17.91 -10.29 -1.73
CA PRO A 126 19.16 -10.78 -2.34
C PRO A 126 20.42 -10.09 -1.81
N ASN A 127 20.27 -8.93 -1.14
CA ASN A 127 21.37 -8.07 -0.72
C ASN A 127 21.57 -7.96 0.81
N GLU A 128 20.72 -8.58 1.64
CA GLU A 128 20.69 -8.50 3.14
C GLU A 128 20.78 -7.09 3.76
N ARG A 129 20.77 -6.03 2.94
CA ARG A 129 21.03 -4.63 3.29
C ARG A 129 19.92 -3.99 4.11
N TYR A 130 18.71 -4.55 4.04
CA TYR A 130 17.49 -3.93 4.54
C TYR A 130 16.94 -4.68 5.75
N ASP A 131 16.41 -3.93 6.72
CA ASP A 131 15.42 -4.43 7.66
C ASP A 131 14.03 -4.25 7.03
N ILE A 132 13.17 -5.26 7.18
CA ILE A 132 11.86 -5.27 6.52
C ILE A 132 10.78 -5.70 7.52
N ILE A 133 9.67 -4.98 7.53
CA ILE A 133 8.46 -5.33 8.29
C ILE A 133 7.29 -5.41 7.31
N VAL A 134 6.56 -6.52 7.36
CA VAL A 134 5.33 -6.73 6.60
C VAL A 134 4.14 -6.62 7.55
N TYR A 135 3.10 -5.92 7.11
CA TYR A 135 1.90 -5.71 7.89
C TYR A 135 0.65 -5.66 7.01
N VAL A 136 -0.38 -6.44 7.35
CA VAL A 136 -1.68 -6.40 6.68
C VAL A 136 -2.67 -5.71 7.61
N ASN A 137 -3.29 -4.62 7.14
CA ASN A 137 -4.33 -3.94 7.90
C ASN A 137 -5.49 -4.91 8.17
N PRO A 138 -6.06 -4.95 9.39
CA PRO A 138 -7.29 -5.69 9.64
C PRO A 138 -8.40 -5.24 8.69
N GLN A 139 -9.27 -6.18 8.29
CA GLN A 139 -10.26 -5.97 7.21
C GLN A 139 -11.09 -4.68 7.39
N GLN A 140 -11.53 -4.39 8.62
CA GLN A 140 -12.34 -3.21 8.94
C GLN A 140 -11.63 -1.86 8.74
N PHE A 141 -10.31 -1.86 8.52
CA PHE A 141 -9.49 -0.66 8.31
C PHE A 141 -8.86 -0.59 6.92
N GLN A 142 -9.12 -1.58 6.06
CA GLN A 142 -8.67 -1.58 4.68
C GLN A 142 -9.44 -0.53 3.89
N SER A 143 -8.71 0.35 3.19
CA SER A 143 -9.32 1.40 2.37
C SER A 143 -9.77 0.88 0.99
N VAL A 144 -9.23 -0.27 0.57
CA VAL A 144 -9.52 -0.91 -0.73
C VAL A 144 -10.03 -2.32 -0.45
N ASN A 145 -11.34 -2.45 -0.28
CA ASN A 145 -11.96 -3.73 0.04
C ASN A 145 -12.10 -4.59 -1.21
N GLY A 146 -11.60 -5.83 -1.19
CA GLY A 146 -11.74 -6.77 -2.31
C GLY A 146 -10.53 -6.86 -3.25
N ILE A 147 -9.46 -6.10 -2.96
CA ILE A 147 -8.12 -6.30 -3.52
C ILE A 147 -7.18 -6.51 -2.33
N PHE A 148 -6.48 -7.64 -2.30
CA PHE A 148 -5.52 -7.90 -1.24
C PHE A 148 -4.38 -6.87 -1.32
N HIS A 149 -4.04 -6.31 -0.15
CA HIS A 149 -2.87 -5.47 -0.02
C HIS A 149 -2.18 -5.62 1.32
N ALA A 150 -0.86 -5.58 1.29
CA ALA A 150 0.01 -5.59 2.46
C ALA A 150 0.92 -4.36 2.44
N HIS A 151 1.15 -3.79 3.61
CA HIS A 151 2.12 -2.74 3.84
C HIS A 151 3.49 -3.38 4.06
N VAL A 152 4.50 -2.84 3.38
CA VAL A 152 5.90 -3.27 3.53
C VAL A 152 6.73 -2.05 3.91
N PHE A 153 7.26 -2.06 5.13
CA PHE A 153 8.16 -1.02 5.62
C PHE A 153 9.59 -1.50 5.47
N VAL A 154 10.44 -0.65 4.92
CA VAL A 154 11.82 -0.99 4.59
C VAL A 154 12.74 0.10 5.11
N ARG A 155 13.83 -0.28 5.79
CA ARG A 155 14.93 0.64 6.09
C ARG A 155 16.27 -0.01 5.83
N GLU A 156 17.30 0.79 5.58
CA GLU A 156 18.66 0.29 5.42
C GLU A 156 19.35 0.08 6.77
N LYS A 157 19.95 -1.09 7.00
CA LYS A 157 20.57 -1.47 8.29
C LYS A 157 21.69 -0.53 8.76
N ASN A 158 22.39 0.11 7.82
CA ASN A 158 23.59 0.92 8.09
C ASN A 158 23.49 2.35 7.54
N LYS A 159 22.28 2.88 7.36
CA LYS A 159 22.12 4.26 6.86
C LYS A 159 22.60 5.23 7.93
N VAL A 160 23.81 5.74 7.79
CA VAL A 160 24.29 6.87 8.58
C VAL A 160 23.52 8.10 8.08
N CYS A 161 22.61 8.62 8.89
CA CYS A 161 21.98 9.91 8.61
C CYS A 161 23.07 10.98 8.66
N SER A 162 23.47 11.50 7.49
CA SER A 162 24.29 12.70 7.40
C SER A 162 23.49 13.85 8.01
N VAL A 163 24.01 14.39 9.12
CA VAL A 163 23.46 15.54 9.86
C VAL A 163 23.58 16.82 9.03
#